data_AF-A0A969FJ03-F1
#
_entry.id   AF-A0A969FJ03-F1
#
_cell.length_a   1.000
_cell.length_b   1.000
_cell.length_c   1.000
_cell.angle_alpha   90.00
_cell.angle_beta   90.00
_cell.angle_gamma   90.00
#
_symmetry.space_group_name_H-M   'P 1'
#
loop_
_entity.id
_entity.type
_entity.pdbx_description
1 polymer ?
#
loop_
_entity_poly.entity_id
_entity_poly.type
_entity_poly.pdbx_seq_one_letter_code
_entity_poly.pdbx_strand_id
1 'polypeptide(L)'
;MRTAVSNTSKRAKRLAEAAQEVSQILAIVTGISEQANLLAFNASIEAARAGEQGQGFRQVSDEVRNLAAQVSESAQDIERLVQSIQEETANVINVLEVGTSEVVNGTQLVHQTQKPCLISPP
;
A
#
# COMPACT_ATOMS: atom_id res chain seq x y z
N MET A 1 26.84 7.66 -10.27
CA MET A 1 26.25 6.51 -9.55
C MET A 1 25.48 6.93 -8.30
N ARG A 2 26.08 7.63 -7.31
CA ARG A 2 25.38 8.10 -6.10
C ARG A 2 24.09 8.90 -6.37
N THR A 3 24.09 9.80 -7.35
CA THR A 3 22.90 10.57 -7.75
C THR A 3 21.77 9.70 -8.29
N ALA A 4 22.09 8.65 -9.05
CA ALA A 4 21.09 7.73 -9.59
C ALA A 4 20.43 6.92 -8.47
N VAL A 5 21.23 6.40 -7.53
CA VAL A 5 20.73 5.68 -6.35
C VAL A 5 19.85 6.58 -5.48
N SER A 6 20.28 7.81 -5.22
CA SER A 6 19.48 8.80 -4.46
C SER A 6 18.14 9.12 -5.15
N ASN A 7 18.14 9.28 -6.48
CA ASN A 7 16.92 9.54 -7.23
C ASN A 7 15.95 8.35 -7.21
N THR A 8 16.45 7.12 -7.31
CA THR A 8 15.63 5.91 -7.20
C THR A 8 15.05 5.76 -5.80
N SER A 9 15.85 5.99 -4.75
CA SER A 9 15.38 5.97 -3.35
C SER A 9 14.26 6.98 -3.11
N LYS A 10 14.39 8.21 -3.64
CA LYS A 10 13.31 9.22 -3.57
C LYS A 10 12.03 8.77 -4.29
N ARG A 11 12.15 8.10 -5.43
CA ARG A 11 11.00 7.56 -6.19
C ARG A 11 10.32 6.43 -5.42
N ALA A 12 11.09 5.52 -4.86
CA ALA A 12 10.59 4.44 -4.01
C ALA A 12 9.86 5.01 -2.79
N LYS A 13 10.44 6.00 -2.10
CA LYS A 13 9.77 6.64 -0.95
C LYS A 13 8.41 7.24 -1.32
N ARG A 14 8.31 7.95 -2.46
CA ARG A 14 7.02 8.48 -2.93
C ARG A 14 6.02 7.38 -3.28
N LEU A 15 6.48 6.23 -3.78
CA LEU A 15 5.61 5.08 -4.03
C LEU A 15 5.07 4.50 -2.72
N ALA A 16 5.88 4.42 -1.68
CA ALA A 16 5.44 4.00 -0.35
C ALA A 16 4.41 4.97 0.25
N GLU A 17 4.65 6.28 0.14
CA GLU A 17 3.71 7.33 0.56
C GLU A 17 2.38 7.21 -0.19
N ALA A 18 2.41 7.08 -1.52
CA ALA A 18 1.20 6.88 -2.33
C ALA A 18 0.45 5.60 -1.96
N ALA A 19 1.15 4.49 -1.73
CA ALA A 19 0.53 3.24 -1.30
C ALA A 19 -0.16 3.40 0.07
N GLN A 20 0.45 4.14 1.00
CA GLN A 20 -0.17 4.46 2.29
C GLN A 20 -1.44 5.31 2.14
N GLU A 21 -1.47 6.27 1.21
CA GLU A 21 -2.69 7.02 0.88
C GLU A 21 -3.80 6.10 0.35
N VAL A 22 -3.45 5.14 -0.53
CA VAL A 22 -4.43 4.14 -1.00
C VAL A 22 -4.98 3.31 0.15
N SER A 23 -4.13 2.85 1.09
CA SER A 23 -4.60 2.12 2.28
C SER A 23 -5.62 2.92 3.10
N GLN A 24 -5.42 4.24 3.27
CA GLN A 24 -6.37 5.09 3.98
C GLN A 24 -7.71 5.19 3.25
N ILE A 25 -7.70 5.28 1.92
CA ILE A 25 -8.92 5.30 1.10
C ILE A 25 -9.66 3.97 1.24
N LEU A 26 -8.96 2.83 1.21
CA LEU A 26 -9.56 1.50 1.36
C LEU A 26 -10.22 1.31 2.73
N ALA A 27 -9.66 1.86 3.80
CA ALA A 27 -10.29 1.86 5.12
C ALA A 27 -11.64 2.60 5.10
N ILE A 28 -11.71 3.74 4.42
CA ILE A 28 -12.96 4.50 4.25
C ILE A 28 -13.97 3.71 3.42
N VAL A 29 -13.55 3.11 2.29
CA VAL A 29 -14.41 2.30 1.42
C VAL A 29 -14.98 1.09 2.18
N THR A 30 -14.15 0.42 2.99
CA THR A 30 -14.59 -0.70 3.82
C THR A 30 -15.64 -0.25 4.83
N GLY A 31 -15.41 0.88 5.50
CA GLY A 31 -16.40 1.46 6.43
C GLY A 31 -17.72 1.84 5.75
N ILE A 32 -17.68 2.39 4.53
CA ILE A 32 -18.88 2.69 3.74
C ILE A 32 -19.64 1.41 3.39
N SER A 33 -18.92 0.35 2.98
CA SER A 33 -19.52 -0.95 2.68
C SER A 33 -20.20 -1.56 3.91
N GLU A 34 -19.53 -1.54 5.07
CA GLU A 34 -20.11 -2.02 6.33
C GLU A 34 -21.38 -1.25 6.71
N GLN A 35 -21.35 0.07 6.58
CA GLN A 35 -22.51 0.92 6.84
C GLN A 35 -23.66 0.63 5.87
N ALA A 36 -23.36 0.45 4.57
CA ALA A 36 -24.36 0.09 3.56
C ALA A 36 -24.99 -1.28 3.87
N ASN A 37 -24.20 -2.27 4.28
CA ASN A 37 -24.69 -3.59 4.70
C ASN A 37 -25.60 -3.49 5.93
N LEU A 38 -25.25 -2.67 6.93
CA LEU A 38 -26.09 -2.44 8.12
C LEU A 38 -27.41 -1.75 7.77
N LEU A 39 -27.37 -0.72 6.90
CA LEU A 39 -28.58 -0.04 6.44
C LEU A 39 -29.50 -0.99 5.67
N ALA A 40 -28.93 -1.80 4.79
CA ALA A 40 -29.68 -2.78 4.01
C ALA A 40 -30.26 -3.90 4.89
N PHE A 41 -29.53 -4.33 5.93
CA PHE A 41 -30.07 -5.25 6.94
C PHE A 41 -31.28 -4.67 7.67
N ASN A 42 -31.20 -3.41 8.12
CA ASN A 42 -32.32 -2.74 8.76
C ASN A 42 -33.52 -2.58 7.82
N ALA A 43 -33.27 -2.25 6.54
CA ALA A 43 -34.30 -2.20 5.51
C ALA A 43 -34.97 -3.57 5.29
N SER A 44 -34.19 -4.67 5.33
CA SER A 44 -34.72 -6.04 5.22
C SER A 44 -35.67 -6.38 6.36
N ILE A 45 -35.36 -5.95 7.59
CA ILE A 45 -36.23 -6.12 8.77
C ILE A 45 -37.53 -5.35 8.59
N GLU A 46 -37.46 -4.10 8.15
CA GLU A 46 -38.66 -3.27 7.99
C GLU A 46 -39.53 -3.77 6.82
N ALA A 47 -38.90 -4.26 5.74
CA ALA A 47 -39.58 -4.95 4.65
C ALA A 47 -40.23 -6.27 5.09
N ALA A 48 -39.69 -6.97 6.10
CA ALA A 48 -40.35 -8.11 6.72
C ALA A 48 -41.58 -7.70 7.53
N ARG A 49 -41.49 -6.59 8.28
CA ARG A 49 -42.61 -6.04 9.07
C ARG A 49 -43.78 -5.56 8.22
N ALA A 50 -43.50 -4.99 7.04
CA ALA A 50 -44.52 -4.56 6.09
C ALA A 50 -45.26 -5.73 5.39
N GLY A 51 -44.88 -6.98 5.66
CA GLY A 51 -45.55 -8.17 5.12
C GLY A 51 -45.47 -8.23 3.59
N GLU A 52 -46.61 -8.39 2.93
CA GLU A 52 -46.68 -8.47 1.46
C GLU A 52 -46.29 -7.16 0.77
N GLN A 53 -46.60 -6.01 1.37
CA GLN A 53 -46.27 -4.69 0.81
C GLN A 53 -44.76 -4.41 0.82
N GLY A 54 -43.99 -5.14 1.63
CA GLY A 54 -42.54 -5.01 1.73
C GLY A 54 -41.75 -5.92 0.80
N GLN A 55 -42.38 -6.79 0.00
CA GLN A 55 -41.66 -7.79 -0.79
C GLN A 55 -40.66 -7.17 -1.78
N GLY A 56 -41.05 -6.10 -2.49
CA GLY A 56 -40.15 -5.39 -3.41
C GLY A 56 -38.98 -4.72 -2.68
N PHE A 57 -39.23 -4.12 -1.51
CA PHE A 57 -38.17 -3.53 -0.68
C PHE A 57 -37.20 -4.57 -0.13
N ARG A 58 -37.67 -5.78 0.16
CA ARG A 58 -36.83 -6.90 0.61
C ARG A 58 -35.84 -7.32 -0.47
N GLN A 59 -36.29 -7.42 -1.73
CA GLN A 59 -35.42 -7.74 -2.84
C GLN A 59 -34.33 -6.69 -3.03
N VAL A 60 -34.69 -5.40 -2.95
CA VAL A 60 -33.73 -4.30 -3.05
C VAL A 60 -32.73 -4.34 -1.89
N SER A 61 -33.18 -4.58 -0.65
CA SER A 61 -32.29 -4.65 0.49
C SER A 61 -31.31 -5.82 0.43
N ASP A 62 -31.75 -6.97 -0.07
CA ASP A 62 -30.87 -8.13 -0.28
C ASP A 62 -29.79 -7.83 -1.35
N GLU A 63 -30.16 -7.15 -2.44
CA GLU A 63 -29.21 -6.76 -3.47
C GLU A 63 -28.17 -5.75 -2.96
N VAL A 64 -28.58 -4.77 -2.14
CA VAL A 64 -27.65 -3.82 -1.53
C VAL A 64 -26.68 -4.52 -0.57
N ARG A 65 -27.13 -5.53 0.21
CA ARG A 65 -26.24 -6.34 1.05
C ARG A 65 -25.22 -7.10 0.21
N ASN A 66 -25.65 -7.71 -0.89
CA ASN A 66 -24.76 -8.44 -1.79
C ASN A 66 -23.71 -7.52 -2.43
N LEU A 67 -24.11 -6.32 -2.85
CA LEU A 67 -23.18 -5.32 -3.39
C LEU A 67 -22.20 -4.83 -2.32
N ALA A 68 -22.68 -4.55 -1.11
CA ALA A 68 -21.82 -4.16 0.00
C ALA A 68 -20.77 -5.24 0.30
N ALA A 69 -21.18 -6.51 0.39
CA ALA A 69 -20.27 -7.64 0.61
C ALA A 69 -19.19 -7.73 -0.49
N GLN A 70 -19.58 -7.64 -1.77
CA GLN A 70 -18.64 -7.63 -2.90
C GLN A 70 -17.65 -6.46 -2.87
N VAL A 71 -18.11 -5.27 -2.48
CA VAL A 71 -17.23 -4.10 -2.30
C VAL A 71 -16.23 -4.32 -1.17
N SER A 72 -16.66 -4.92 -0.05
CA SER A 72 -15.77 -5.23 1.08
C SER A 72 -14.69 -6.24 0.68
N GLU A 73 -15.09 -7.32 -0.01
CA GLU A 73 -14.15 -8.32 -0.53
C GLU A 73 -13.15 -7.71 -1.51
N SER A 74 -13.63 -6.90 -2.46
CA SER A 74 -12.77 -6.20 -3.42
C SER A 74 -11.80 -5.23 -2.73
N ALA A 75 -12.27 -4.51 -1.70
CA ALA A 75 -11.42 -3.61 -0.92
C ALA A 75 -10.30 -4.37 -0.19
N GLN A 76 -10.60 -5.53 0.39
CA GLN A 76 -9.60 -6.40 1.02
C GLN A 76 -8.57 -6.94 0.02
N ASP A 77 -9.01 -7.31 -1.19
CA ASP A 77 -8.12 -7.76 -2.25
C ASP A 77 -7.14 -6.67 -2.66
N ILE A 78 -7.63 -5.43 -2.83
CA ILE A 78 -6.78 -4.27 -3.14
C ILE A 78 -5.85 -3.97 -1.96
N GLU A 79 -6.32 -4.09 -0.71
CA GLU A 79 -5.48 -3.88 0.47
C GLU A 79 -4.28 -4.82 0.50
N ARG A 80 -4.47 -6.10 0.18
CA ARG A 80 -3.37 -7.08 0.05
C ARG A 80 -2.38 -6.70 -1.05
N LEU A 81 -2.86 -6.22 -2.19
CA LEU A 81 -1.99 -5.75 -3.28
C LEU A 81 -1.18 -4.52 -2.86
N VAL A 82 -1.81 -3.56 -2.17
CA VAL A 82 -1.16 -2.35 -1.66
C VAL A 82 -0.10 -2.70 -0.61
N GLN A 83 -0.39 -3.65 0.28
CA GLN A 83 0.57 -4.13 1.26
C GLN A 83 1.80 -4.76 0.57
N SER A 84 1.59 -5.59 -0.45
CA SER A 84 2.69 -6.15 -1.24
C SER A 84 3.54 -5.06 -1.91
N ILE A 85 2.91 -4.01 -2.46
CA ILE A 85 3.63 -2.86 -3.01
C ILE A 85 4.48 -2.15 -1.94
N GLN A 86 3.95 -1.96 -0.74
CA GLN A 86 4.67 -1.34 0.38
C GLN A 86 5.89 -2.17 0.79
N GLU A 87 5.72 -3.48 0.92
CA GLU A 87 6.79 -4.42 1.27
C GLU A 87 7.91 -4.44 0.21
N GLU A 88 7.55 -4.57 -1.07
CA GLU A 88 8.52 -4.52 -2.17
C GLU A 88 9.24 -3.17 -2.24
N THR A 89 8.53 -2.07 -2.01
CA THR A 89 9.12 -0.73 -1.99
C THR A 89 10.11 -0.57 -0.84
N ALA A 90 9.78 -1.10 0.34
CA ALA A 90 10.68 -1.11 1.50
C ALA A 90 11.94 -1.94 1.22
N ASN A 91 11.79 -3.11 0.58
CA ASN A 91 12.91 -3.94 0.15
C ASN A 91 13.82 -3.20 -0.84
N VAL A 92 13.26 -2.51 -1.83
CA VAL A 92 14.02 -1.69 -2.78
C VAL A 92 14.80 -0.59 -2.05
N ILE A 93 14.21 0.10 -1.08
CA ILE A 93 14.91 1.13 -0.30
C ILE A 93 16.09 0.51 0.46
N ASN A 94 15.89 -0.61 1.15
CA ASN A 94 16.95 -1.29 1.89
C ASN A 94 18.13 -1.72 0.97
N VAL A 95 17.83 -2.30 -0.19
CA VAL A 95 18.87 -2.67 -1.18
C VAL A 95 19.65 -1.45 -1.67
N LEU A 96 18.97 -0.32 -1.89
CA LEU A 96 19.62 0.92 -2.31
C LEU A 96 20.49 1.54 -1.21
N GLU A 97 20.12 1.40 0.06
CA GLU A 97 20.92 1.85 1.20
C GLU A 97 22.20 1.03 1.33
N VAL A 98 22.09 -0.31 1.26
CA VAL A 98 23.25 -1.22 1.26
C VAL A 98 24.17 -0.91 0.09
N GLY A 99 23.61 -0.81 -1.12
CA GLY A 99 24.39 -0.49 -2.33
C GLY A 99 25.06 0.89 -2.25
N THR A 100 24.42 1.88 -1.60
CA THR A 100 25.05 3.19 -1.37
C THR A 100 26.26 3.06 -0.45
N SER A 101 26.14 2.29 0.63
CA SER A 101 27.21 2.05 1.60
C SER A 101 28.42 1.36 0.94
N GLU A 102 28.18 0.32 0.14
CA GLU A 102 29.24 -0.39 -0.58
C GLU A 102 29.98 0.53 -1.56
N VAL A 103 29.25 1.39 -2.28
CA VAL A 103 29.86 2.37 -3.18
C VAL A 103 30.69 3.40 -2.42
N VAL A 104 30.24 3.84 -1.25
CA VAL A 104 31.01 4.75 -0.39
C VAL A 104 32.30 4.07 0.07
N ASN A 105 32.23 2.86 0.60
CA ASN A 105 33.38 2.09 1.06
C ASN A 105 34.38 1.82 -0.07
N GLY A 106 33.90 1.40 -1.24
CA GLY A 106 34.73 1.18 -2.42
C GLY A 106 35.45 2.45 -2.88
N THR A 107 34.75 3.59 -2.93
CA THR A 107 35.38 4.88 -3.27
C THR A 107 36.44 5.30 -2.25
N GLN A 108 36.25 5.00 -0.97
CA GLN A 108 37.21 5.31 0.08
C GLN A 108 38.46 4.42 0.01
N LEU A 109 38.30 3.13 -0.26
CA LEU A 109 39.42 2.20 -0.43
C LEU A 109 40.30 2.61 -1.62
N VAL A 110 39.69 2.94 -2.75
CA VAL A 110 40.42 3.45 -3.94
C VAL A 110 41.19 4.72 -3.58
N HIS A 111 40.55 5.65 -2.86
CA HIS A 111 41.22 6.89 -2.44
C HIS A 111 42.38 6.65 -1.47
N GLN A 112 42.27 5.67 -0.56
CA GLN A 112 43.35 5.27 0.34
C GLN A 112 44.54 4.65 -0.42
N THR A 113 44.28 3.82 -1.44
CA THR A 113 45.34 3.26 -2.31
C THR A 113 46.00 4.32 -3.21
N GLN A 114 45.31 5.44 -3.46
CA GLN A 114 45.83 6.56 -4.25
C GLN A 114 46.67 7.55 -3.41
N LYS A 115 46.61 7.45 -2.07
CA LYS A 115 47.52 8.17 -1.16
C LYS A 115 48.89 7.50 -1.24
N PRO A 116 49.90 8.18 -1.79
CA PRO A 116 50.98 7.50 -2.51
C PRO A 116 52.05 6.90 -1.60
N CYS A 117 52.72 5.87 -2.13
CA CYS A 117 54.15 5.62 -1.97
C CYS A 117 54.95 6.93 -2.17
N LEU A 118 54.96 7.81 -1.18
CA LEU A 118 55.77 9.03 -1.15
C LEU A 118 56.62 9.12 0.12
N ILE A 119 57.11 8.02 0.68
CA ILE A 119 58.25 8.08 1.60
C ILE A 119 59.04 6.77 1.56
N SER A 120 60.02 6.67 0.67
CA SER A 120 61.17 5.77 0.83
C SER A 120 62.29 6.17 -0.15
N PRO A 121 63.15 7.14 0.19
CA PRO A 121 64.49 7.18 -0.38
C PRO A 121 65.42 6.22 0.41
N PRO A 122 66.50 5.71 -0.22
CA PRO A 122 67.44 4.75 0.37
C PRO A 122 68.26 5.33 1.53
#